data_AF-A0A7X7ZUD0-F1
#
_entry.id   AF-A0A7X7ZUD0-F1
#
_cell.length_a   1.000
_cell.length_b   1.000
_cell.length_c   1.000
_cell.angle_alpha   90.00
_cell.angle_beta   90.00
_cell.angle_gamma   90.00
#
_symmetry.space_group_name_H-M   'P 1'
#
loop_
_entity.id
_entity.type
_entity.pdbx_description
1 polymer ?
#
loop_
_entity_poly.entity_id
_entity_poly.type
_entity_poly.pdbx_seq_one_letter_code
_entity_poly.pdbx_strand_id
1 'polypeptide(L)'
;MSKYIENVRDLLHEGREKGFVTYEDIEKRLPAEYLNADTLDNLYFNLMELGIDVMEETKVKEEVPEEPVPAAIAAAAEESGDLEDLPLSDPVRMYLREIGKIPLLTPEEEVELAKRVEAEEAEAKAKLVEANLRLVVSIAKKYIGRGMLFLDLIQEGNLGLIRAVEKFDYRKGYKFSTYATWWIRQAITRAIADQARTIRIPVHMVETINKLIRVSRQLVQRLGREPRADEIAREMEITAQKVEEIQKIA
;
A
#
# COMPACT_ATOMS: atom_id res chain seq x y z
N MET A 1 15.10 -0.47 29.68
CA MET A 1 13.99 0.45 29.31
C MET A 1 14.44 1.88 29.01
N SER A 2 15.26 2.54 29.85
CA SER A 2 15.69 3.96 29.62
C SER A 2 16.40 4.20 28.28
N LYS A 3 17.33 3.32 27.88
CA LYS A 3 18.11 3.45 26.63
C LYS A 3 17.30 3.27 25.34
N TYR A 4 16.23 2.47 25.38
CA TYR A 4 15.40 2.22 24.19
C TYR A 4 14.60 3.46 23.80
N ILE A 5 14.01 4.13 24.80
CA ILE A 5 13.22 5.35 24.60
C ILE A 5 14.11 6.52 24.17
N GLU A 6 15.33 6.62 24.71
CA GLU A 6 16.31 7.63 24.27
C GLU A 6 16.75 7.40 22.82
N ASN A 7 17.12 6.17 22.45
CA ASN A 7 17.57 5.86 21.08
C ASN A 7 16.47 6.06 20.02
N VAL A 8 15.22 5.71 20.34
CA VAL A 8 14.08 5.93 19.43
C VAL A 8 13.77 7.43 19.31
N ARG A 9 13.91 8.19 20.40
CA ARG A 9 13.69 9.64 20.39
C ARG A 9 14.73 10.37 19.56
N ASP A 10 15.99 9.96 19.63
CA ASP A 10 17.07 10.53 18.82
C ASP A 10 16.91 10.17 17.33
N LEU A 11 16.49 8.93 17.03
CA LEU A 11 16.18 8.49 15.67
C LEU A 11 14.99 9.26 15.08
N LEU A 12 13.97 9.56 15.88
CA LEU A 12 12.84 10.39 15.49
C LEU A 12 13.23 11.85 15.26
N HIS A 13 14.15 12.40 16.04
CA HIS A 13 14.60 13.78 15.87
C HIS A 13 15.40 13.94 14.56
N GLU A 14 16.27 12.98 14.26
CA GLU A 14 17.07 13.02 13.04
C GLU A 14 16.24 12.66 11.79
N GLY A 15 15.31 11.71 11.90
CA GLY A 15 14.36 11.39 10.85
C GLY A 15 13.42 12.55 10.51
N ARG A 16 13.06 13.36 11.51
CA ARG A 16 12.24 14.56 11.30
C ARG A 16 13.03 15.72 10.67
N GLU A 17 14.34 15.83 10.94
CA GLU A 17 15.20 16.82 10.30
C GLU A 17 15.56 16.45 8.85
N LYS A 18 15.79 15.16 8.58
CA LYS A 18 16.16 14.67 7.24
C LYS A 18 14.96 14.36 6.35
N GLY A 19 13.78 14.15 6.93
CA GLY A 19 12.57 13.72 6.22
C GLY A 19 12.57 12.24 5.84
N PHE A 20 13.68 11.53 6.06
CA PHE A 20 13.79 10.09 5.85
C PHE A 20 14.78 9.44 6.84
N VAL A 21 14.64 8.15 7.08
CA VAL A 21 15.52 7.30 7.91
C VAL A 21 15.95 6.08 7.10
N THR A 22 17.20 5.64 7.21
CA THR A 22 17.68 4.46 6.49
C THR A 22 17.65 3.20 7.36
N TYR A 23 17.58 2.02 6.73
CA TYR A 23 17.62 0.74 7.45
C TYR A 23 18.89 0.55 8.29
N GLU A 24 20.04 1.00 7.79
CA GLU A 24 21.29 0.96 8.56
C GLU A 24 21.25 1.87 9.80
N ASP A 25 20.54 3.01 9.75
CA ASP A 25 20.43 3.91 10.90
C ASP A 25 19.58 3.29 12.01
N ILE A 26 18.55 2.52 11.64
CA ILE A 26 17.70 1.76 12.57
C ILE A 26 18.52 0.64 13.21
N GLU A 27 19.25 -0.15 12.41
CA GLU A 27 20.07 -1.27 12.88
C GLU A 27 21.27 -0.83 13.74
N LYS A 28 21.92 0.30 13.43
CA LYS A 28 23.05 0.83 14.22
C LYS A 28 22.61 1.34 15.60
N ARG A 29 21.36 1.81 15.74
CA ARG A 29 20.89 2.49 16.96
C ARG A 29 19.98 1.64 17.84
N LEU A 30 19.36 0.60 17.29
CA LEU A 30 18.60 -0.38 18.07
C LEU A 30 19.45 -1.62 18.35
N PRO A 31 19.65 -2.00 19.63
CA PRO A 31 20.29 -3.27 19.97
C PRO A 31 19.49 -4.46 19.40
N ALA A 32 20.19 -5.47 18.88
CA ALA A 32 19.60 -6.69 18.32
C ALA A 32 18.63 -7.43 19.25
N GLU A 33 18.75 -7.24 20.56
CA GLU A 33 17.84 -7.81 21.57
C GLU A 33 16.41 -7.22 21.55
N TYR A 34 16.19 -6.08 20.89
CA TYR A 34 14.86 -5.45 20.76
C TYR A 34 14.31 -5.48 19.33
N LEU A 35 15.04 -6.08 18.38
CA LEU A 35 14.62 -6.21 16.98
C LEU A 35 13.76 -7.49 16.81
N ASN A 36 12.56 -7.48 17.40
CA ASN A 36 11.52 -8.44 17.03
C ASN A 36 10.66 -7.87 15.89
N ALA A 37 10.08 -8.75 15.07
CA ALA A 37 9.22 -8.37 13.93
C ALA A 37 8.09 -7.41 14.37
N ASP A 38 7.42 -7.70 15.48
CA ASP A 38 6.33 -6.86 15.99
C ASP A 38 6.82 -5.46 16.44
N THR A 39 8.00 -5.38 17.06
CA THR A 39 8.59 -4.10 17.49
C THR A 39 9.07 -3.26 16.31
N LEU A 40 9.62 -3.91 15.28
CA LEU A 40 9.99 -3.26 14.02
C LEU A 40 8.75 -2.75 13.30
N ASP A 41 7.70 -3.57 13.16
CA ASP A 41 6.45 -3.17 12.52
C ASP A 41 5.79 -1.99 13.24
N ASN A 42 5.79 -1.99 14.58
CA ASN A 42 5.32 -0.87 15.37
C ASN A 42 6.19 0.37 15.22
N LEU A 43 7.51 0.23 15.15
CA LEU A 43 8.43 1.35 14.94
C LEU A 43 8.23 1.96 13.55
N TYR A 44 8.09 1.13 12.52
CA TYR A 44 7.79 1.55 11.15
C TYR A 44 6.44 2.28 11.08
N PHE A 45 5.40 1.72 11.71
CA PHE A 45 4.09 2.35 11.75
C PHE A 45 4.15 3.74 12.41
N ASN A 46 4.86 3.87 13.54
CA ASN A 46 5.01 5.14 14.24
C ASN A 46 5.85 6.16 13.44
N LEU A 47 6.90 5.71 12.74
CA LEU A 47 7.72 6.57 11.87
C LEU A 47 6.91 7.09 10.67
N MET A 48 6.10 6.23 10.06
CA MET A 48 5.22 6.60 8.95
C MET A 48 4.07 7.52 9.39
N GLU A 49 3.44 7.29 10.56
CA GLU A 49 2.42 8.22 11.09
C GLU A 49 2.98 9.62 11.35
N LEU A 50 4.27 9.70 11.71
CA LEU A 50 4.99 10.96 11.93
C LEU A 50 5.53 11.58 10.63
N GLY A 51 5.34 10.94 9.48
CA GLY A 51 5.72 11.45 8.16
C GLY A 51 7.22 11.33 7.84
N ILE A 52 7.90 10.36 8.44
CA ILE A 52 9.32 10.06 8.20
C ILE A 52 9.40 8.82 7.29
N ASP A 53 9.88 9.00 6.06
CA ASP A 53 10.01 7.89 5.09
C ASP A 53 11.20 6.99 5.43
N VAL A 54 11.04 5.67 5.31
CA VAL A 54 12.17 4.73 5.46
C VAL A 54 12.67 4.32 4.08
N MET A 55 13.90 4.72 3.74
CA MET A 55 14.50 4.52 2.41
C MET A 55 15.70 3.56 2.46
N GLU A 56 15.88 2.78 1.39
CA GLU A 56 17.16 2.10 1.12
C GLU A 56 18.08 3.02 0.30
N GLU A 57 19.39 3.03 0.59
CA GLU A 57 20.36 3.73 -0.26
C GLU A 57 20.50 3.02 -1.61
N THR A 58 19.74 3.44 -2.61
CA THR A 58 20.20 3.33 -4.00
C THR A 58 19.95 4.62 -4.77
N LYS A 59 21.05 5.23 -5.22
CA LYS A 59 21.06 6.37 -6.14
C LYS A 59 20.49 5.96 -7.49
N VAL A 60 19.21 6.25 -7.76
CA VAL A 60 18.70 6.57 -9.10
C VAL A 60 17.57 7.58 -8.96
N LYS A 61 17.68 8.73 -9.65
CA LYS A 61 16.58 9.68 -9.85
C LYS A 61 15.54 9.04 -10.77
N GLU A 62 14.44 8.58 -10.19
CA GLU A 62 13.10 8.61 -10.78
C GLU A 62 12.11 8.67 -9.60
N GLU A 63 11.46 9.82 -9.44
CA GLU A 63 10.53 10.11 -8.34
C GLU A 63 9.19 9.40 -8.59
N VAL A 64 8.92 8.32 -7.86
CA VAL A 64 7.55 7.89 -7.49
C VAL A 64 7.62 7.27 -6.08
N PRO A 65 6.80 7.70 -5.10
CA PRO A 65 6.96 7.28 -3.70
C PRO A 65 6.57 5.82 -3.50
N GLU A 66 7.50 5.05 -2.92
CA GLU A 66 7.32 3.66 -2.47
C GLU A 66 6.95 3.63 -0.98
N GLU A 67 5.98 2.79 -0.61
CA GLU A 67 5.86 2.26 0.76
C GLU A 67 6.04 0.73 0.68
N PRO A 68 6.90 0.13 1.51
CA PRO A 68 7.12 -1.32 1.52
C PRO A 68 5.95 -2.03 2.21
N VAL A 69 5.67 -3.26 1.80
CA VAL A 69 4.57 -4.05 2.36
C VAL A 69 5.14 -5.17 3.24
N PRO A 70 4.74 -5.28 4.52
CA PRO A 70 5.32 -6.25 5.45
C PRO A 70 5.08 -7.70 5.02
N ALA A 71 6.03 -8.57 5.38
CA ALA A 71 6.04 -10.01 5.12
C ALA A 71 4.86 -10.80 5.73
N ALA A 72 4.00 -10.16 6.54
CA ALA A 72 2.80 -10.77 7.14
C ALA A 72 1.74 -11.19 6.11
N ILE A 73 1.81 -10.73 4.86
CA ILE A 73 0.81 -11.06 3.83
C ILE A 73 1.00 -12.49 3.27
N ALA A 74 2.19 -13.08 3.44
CA ALA A 74 2.41 -14.48 3.08
C ALA A 74 1.63 -15.45 4.00
N ALA A 75 1.39 -15.06 5.27
CA ALA A 75 0.61 -15.87 6.21
C ALA A 75 -0.92 -15.73 6.00
N ALA A 76 -1.37 -14.61 5.41
CA ALA A 76 -2.78 -14.41 5.05
C ALA A 76 -3.24 -15.28 3.85
N ALA A 77 -2.33 -16.01 3.21
CA ALA A 77 -2.68 -17.03 2.22
C ALA A 77 -3.21 -18.32 2.88
N GLU A 78 -2.87 -18.58 4.14
CA GLU A 78 -3.31 -19.79 4.87
C GLU A 78 -4.63 -19.61 5.59
N GLU A 79 -4.98 -18.39 6.00
CA GLU A 79 -6.26 -18.10 6.65
C GLU A 79 -7.36 -17.87 5.60
N SER A 80 -7.71 -18.93 4.89
CA SER A 80 -8.87 -19.01 4.01
C SER A 80 -10.17 -19.27 4.80
N GLY A 81 -10.28 -18.70 5.99
CA GLY A 81 -11.49 -18.72 6.81
C GLY A 81 -12.24 -17.40 6.64
N ASP A 82 -13.53 -17.49 6.35
CA ASP A 82 -14.50 -16.39 6.32
C ASP A 82 -14.37 -15.39 5.15
N LEU A 83 -14.62 -15.93 3.95
CA LEU A 83 -15.14 -15.19 2.80
C LEU A 83 -16.68 -15.08 2.79
N GLU A 84 -17.37 -15.63 3.80
CA GLU A 84 -18.85 -15.74 3.85
C GLU A 84 -19.58 -14.55 4.49
N ASP A 85 -18.90 -13.70 5.27
CA ASP A 85 -19.54 -12.65 6.10
C ASP A 85 -19.78 -11.30 5.40
N LEU A 86 -19.49 -11.20 4.11
CA LEU A 86 -19.84 -10.01 3.32
C LEU A 86 -21.24 -10.21 2.68
N PRO A 87 -22.10 -9.17 2.64
CA PRO A 87 -23.33 -9.19 1.85
C PRO A 87 -22.97 -9.12 0.36
N LEU A 88 -22.48 -10.24 -0.17
CA LEU A 88 -21.95 -10.37 -1.52
C LEU A 88 -23.09 -10.70 -2.48
N SER A 89 -23.16 -9.95 -3.59
CA SER A 89 -24.04 -10.27 -4.70
C SER A 89 -23.65 -11.59 -5.38
N ASP A 90 -24.60 -12.20 -6.09
CA ASP A 90 -24.43 -13.47 -6.80
C ASP A 90 -23.18 -13.49 -7.72
N PRO A 91 -22.86 -12.43 -8.50
CA PRO A 91 -21.67 -12.41 -9.34
C PRO A 91 -20.34 -12.46 -8.57
N VAL A 92 -20.26 -11.83 -7.39
CA VAL A 92 -19.05 -11.87 -6.56
C VAL A 92 -18.83 -13.27 -6.00
N ARG A 93 -19.89 -13.93 -5.54
CA ARG A 93 -19.82 -15.31 -5.03
C ARG A 93 -19.40 -16.29 -6.12
N MET A 94 -19.94 -16.15 -7.33
CA MET A 94 -19.51 -16.95 -8.48
C MET A 94 -18.02 -16.77 -8.77
N TYR A 95 -17.53 -15.53 -8.78
CA TYR A 95 -16.12 -15.23 -9.02
C TYR A 95 -15.20 -15.83 -7.94
N LEU A 96 -15.52 -15.63 -6.65
CA LEU A 96 -14.72 -16.15 -5.54
C LEU A 96 -14.65 -17.69 -5.55
N ARG A 97 -15.75 -18.35 -5.91
CA ARG A 97 -15.79 -19.81 -6.05
C ARG A 97 -14.91 -20.29 -7.20
N GLU A 98 -14.86 -19.56 -8.31
CA GLU A 98 -14.08 -19.96 -9.48
C GLU A 98 -12.58 -19.84 -9.21
N ILE A 99 -12.12 -18.71 -8.65
CA ILE A 99 -10.71 -18.53 -8.29
C ILE A 99 -10.28 -19.44 -7.13
N GLY A 100 -11.22 -19.87 -6.28
CA GLY A 100 -10.97 -20.78 -5.17
C GLY A 100 -10.63 -22.22 -5.61
N LYS A 101 -10.98 -22.62 -6.83
CA LYS A 101 -10.63 -23.93 -7.40
C LYS A 101 -9.17 -24.01 -7.86
N ILE A 102 -8.54 -22.86 -8.07
CA ILE A 102 -7.18 -22.76 -8.62
C ILE A 102 -6.19 -23.03 -7.47
N PRO A 103 -5.27 -24.02 -7.62
CA PRO A 103 -4.29 -24.31 -6.59
C PRO A 103 -3.28 -23.16 -6.47
N LEU A 104 -2.76 -22.98 -5.25
CA LEU A 104 -1.66 -22.06 -5.00
C LEU A 104 -0.36 -22.62 -5.58
N LEU A 105 0.51 -21.74 -6.06
CA LEU A 105 1.83 -22.10 -6.58
C LEU A 105 2.84 -22.22 -5.44
N THR A 106 3.82 -23.11 -5.59
CA THR A 106 5.01 -23.11 -4.75
C THR A 106 6.03 -22.06 -5.22
N PRO A 107 6.99 -21.62 -4.38
CA PRO A 107 8.04 -20.68 -4.80
C PRO A 107 8.86 -21.18 -6.00
N GLU A 108 9.07 -22.49 -6.12
CA GLU A 108 9.80 -23.09 -7.24
C GLU A 108 8.98 -23.01 -8.54
N GLU A 109 7.67 -23.29 -8.46
CA GLU A 109 6.75 -23.16 -9.58
C GLU A 109 6.60 -21.70 -10.05
N GLU A 110 6.59 -20.73 -9.11
CA GLU A 110 6.60 -19.30 -9.45
C GLU A 110 7.82 -18.93 -10.29
N VAL A 111 9.01 -19.43 -9.92
CA VAL A 111 10.25 -19.17 -10.66
C VAL A 111 10.24 -19.87 -12.02
N GLU A 112 9.73 -21.10 -12.11
CA GLU A 112 9.60 -21.81 -13.38
C GLU A 112 8.65 -21.07 -14.34
N LEU A 113 7.49 -20.64 -13.84
CA LEU A 113 6.55 -19.86 -14.62
C LEU A 113 7.13 -18.51 -15.03
N ALA A 114 7.84 -17.81 -14.13
CA ALA A 114 8.48 -16.54 -14.46
C ALA A 114 9.52 -16.67 -15.59
N LYS A 115 10.29 -17.76 -15.63
CA LYS A 115 11.22 -18.05 -16.74
C LYS A 115 10.48 -18.26 -18.07
N ARG A 116 9.33 -18.93 -18.04
CA ARG A 116 8.49 -19.16 -19.23
C ARG A 116 7.79 -17.88 -19.69
N VAL A 117 7.42 -17.00 -18.76
CA VAL A 117 6.91 -15.66 -19.08
C VAL A 117 8.00 -14.80 -19.74
N GLU A 118 9.26 -14.88 -19.30
CA GLU A 118 10.41 -14.22 -19.96
C GLU A 118 10.60 -14.72 -21.41
N ALA A 119 10.20 -15.96 -21.70
CA ALA A 119 10.17 -16.53 -23.05
C ALA A 119 8.88 -16.19 -23.85
N GLU A 120 8.08 -15.22 -23.37
CA GLU A 120 6.82 -14.76 -23.98
C GLU A 120 5.74 -15.84 -24.11
N GLU A 121 5.77 -16.86 -23.26
CA GLU A 121 4.78 -17.94 -23.29
C GLU A 121 3.44 -17.49 -22.66
N ALA A 122 2.41 -17.34 -23.50
CA ALA A 122 1.09 -16.86 -23.07
C ALA A 122 0.42 -17.77 -22.02
N GLU A 123 0.59 -19.09 -22.12
CA GLU A 123 0.03 -20.05 -21.16
C GLU A 123 0.66 -19.90 -19.77
N ALA A 124 1.98 -19.71 -19.71
CA ALA A 124 2.67 -19.50 -18.44
C ALA A 124 2.23 -18.18 -17.77
N LYS A 125 2.03 -17.13 -18.56
CA LYS A 125 1.50 -15.85 -18.09
C LYS A 125 0.10 -16.00 -17.51
N ALA A 126 -0.80 -16.67 -18.23
CA ALA A 126 -2.16 -16.92 -17.76
C ALA A 126 -2.16 -17.70 -16.44
N LYS A 127 -1.37 -18.78 -16.36
CA LYS A 127 -1.27 -19.60 -15.15
C LYS A 127 -0.71 -18.82 -13.94
N LEU A 128 0.29 -17.98 -14.15
CA LEU A 128 0.87 -17.15 -13.08
C LEU A 128 -0.12 -16.08 -12.59
N VAL A 129 -0.92 -15.49 -13.48
CA VAL A 129 -1.99 -14.55 -13.12
C VAL A 129 -3.10 -15.26 -12.36
N GLU A 130 -3.59 -16.40 -12.86
CA GLU A 130 -4.68 -17.19 -12.29
C GLU A 130 -4.40 -17.62 -10.84
N ALA A 131 -3.19 -18.12 -10.57
CA ALA A 131 -2.77 -18.50 -9.23
C ALA A 131 -2.76 -17.34 -8.23
N ASN A 132 -2.58 -16.11 -8.71
CA ASN A 132 -2.45 -14.90 -7.89
C ASN A 132 -3.74 -14.05 -7.82
N LEU A 133 -4.86 -14.51 -8.40
CA LEU A 133 -6.14 -13.79 -8.30
C LEU A 133 -6.61 -13.61 -6.85
N ARG A 134 -6.30 -14.57 -5.98
CA ARG A 134 -6.64 -14.52 -4.55
C ARG A 134 -5.90 -13.38 -3.82
N LEU A 135 -4.66 -13.10 -4.22
CA LEU A 135 -3.88 -11.97 -3.70
C LEU A 135 -4.59 -10.65 -4.02
N VAL A 136 -5.08 -10.48 -5.25
CA VAL A 136 -5.81 -9.27 -5.67
C VAL A 136 -7.04 -9.06 -4.81
N VAL A 137 -7.84 -10.10 -4.57
CA VAL A 137 -9.03 -10.02 -3.71
C VAL A 137 -8.66 -9.57 -2.29
N SER A 138 -7.60 -10.14 -1.72
CA SER A 138 -7.14 -9.79 -0.36
C SER A 138 -6.72 -8.31 -0.23
N ILE A 139 -6.13 -7.74 -1.29
CA ILE A 139 -5.74 -6.33 -1.35
C ILE A 139 -6.96 -5.45 -1.58
N ALA A 140 -7.82 -5.80 -2.54
CA ALA A 140 -9.02 -5.03 -2.91
C ALA A 140 -10.02 -4.89 -1.76
N LYS A 141 -10.11 -5.90 -0.87
CA LYS A 141 -10.96 -5.84 0.34
C LYS A 141 -10.73 -4.57 1.18
N LYS A 142 -9.49 -4.07 1.25
CA LYS A 142 -9.12 -2.86 2.01
C LYS A 142 -9.67 -1.55 1.43
N TYR A 143 -10.16 -1.59 0.19
CA TYR A 143 -10.65 -0.43 -0.57
C TYR A 143 -12.17 -0.42 -0.75
N ILE A 144 -12.88 -1.40 -0.16
CA ILE A 144 -14.35 -1.42 -0.16
C ILE A 144 -14.89 -0.15 0.53
N GLY A 145 -15.97 0.40 -0.03
CA GLY A 145 -16.63 1.59 0.51
C GLY A 145 -15.98 2.92 0.10
N ARG A 146 -14.99 2.93 -0.81
CA ARG A 146 -14.35 4.15 -1.34
C ARG A 146 -14.98 4.71 -2.62
N GLY A 147 -16.25 4.38 -2.88
CA GLY A 147 -17.01 4.91 -4.03
C GLY A 147 -17.00 4.07 -5.30
N MET A 148 -16.36 2.90 -5.30
CA MET A 148 -16.34 1.95 -6.42
C MET A 148 -16.87 0.58 -5.98
N LEU A 149 -17.51 -0.17 -6.88
CA LEU A 149 -18.00 -1.51 -6.58
C LEU A 149 -16.82 -2.48 -6.34
N PHE A 150 -17.04 -3.50 -5.52
CA PHE A 150 -15.99 -4.44 -5.17
C PHE A 150 -15.46 -5.24 -6.37
N LEU A 151 -16.33 -5.61 -7.31
CA LEU A 151 -15.91 -6.26 -8.55
C LEU A 151 -15.00 -5.35 -9.39
N ASP A 152 -15.35 -4.07 -9.52
CA ASP A 152 -14.56 -3.13 -10.30
C ASP A 152 -13.17 -2.94 -9.67
N LEU A 153 -13.07 -2.87 -8.34
CA LEU A 153 -11.79 -2.86 -7.63
C LEU A 153 -10.95 -4.10 -7.91
N ILE A 154 -11.57 -5.29 -7.93
CA ILE A 154 -10.90 -6.54 -8.28
C ILE A 154 -10.41 -6.50 -9.73
N GLN A 155 -11.23 -6.02 -10.67
CA GLN A 155 -10.86 -5.97 -12.08
C GLN A 155 -9.69 -5.02 -12.33
N GLU A 156 -9.69 -3.85 -11.72
CA GLU A 156 -8.57 -2.90 -11.78
C GLU A 156 -7.31 -3.46 -11.10
N GLY A 157 -7.48 -4.18 -9.99
CA GLY A 157 -6.40 -4.92 -9.36
C GLY A 157 -5.82 -6.03 -10.25
N ASN A 158 -6.67 -6.76 -11.00
CA ASN A 158 -6.25 -7.80 -11.94
C ASN A 158 -5.44 -7.20 -13.10
N LEU A 159 -5.82 -6.01 -13.59
CA LEU A 159 -5.01 -5.26 -14.57
C LEU A 159 -3.64 -4.88 -14.00
N GLY A 160 -3.57 -4.48 -12.72
CA GLY A 160 -2.32 -4.25 -12.00
C GLY A 160 -1.46 -5.52 -11.90
N LEU A 161 -2.08 -6.65 -11.54
CA LEU A 161 -1.41 -7.94 -11.45
C LEU A 161 -0.81 -8.38 -12.80
N ILE A 162 -1.55 -8.24 -13.91
CA ILE A 162 -1.04 -8.59 -15.25
C ILE A 162 0.22 -7.79 -15.58
N ARG A 163 0.24 -6.49 -15.27
CA ARG A 163 1.42 -5.62 -15.45
C ARG A 163 2.58 -6.04 -14.54
N ALA A 164 2.28 -6.50 -13.33
CA ALA A 164 3.30 -7.04 -12.43
C ALA A 164 3.94 -8.30 -13.03
N VAL A 165 3.13 -9.22 -13.56
CA VAL A 165 3.63 -10.45 -14.20
C VAL A 165 4.54 -10.15 -15.39
N GLU A 166 4.18 -9.17 -16.23
CA GLU A 166 4.99 -8.77 -17.39
C GLU A 166 6.36 -8.20 -17.01
N LYS A 167 6.47 -7.57 -15.84
CA LYS A 167 7.67 -6.86 -15.40
C LYS A 167 8.40 -7.56 -14.26
N PHE A 168 7.99 -8.77 -13.89
CA PHE A 168 8.57 -9.47 -12.76
C PHE A 168 9.93 -10.05 -13.13
N ASP A 169 10.92 -9.81 -12.28
CA ASP A 169 12.27 -10.36 -12.43
C ASP A 169 12.58 -11.30 -11.27
N TYR A 170 12.57 -12.60 -11.55
CA TYR A 170 12.86 -13.65 -10.57
C TYR A 170 14.34 -13.67 -10.12
N ARG A 171 15.26 -13.03 -10.86
CA ARG A 171 16.69 -13.00 -10.53
C ARG A 171 16.99 -12.13 -9.31
N LYS A 172 16.08 -11.22 -8.97
CA LYS A 172 16.21 -10.34 -7.80
C LYS A 172 15.99 -11.05 -6.47
N GLY A 173 15.49 -12.28 -6.46
CA GLY A 173 15.36 -13.11 -5.26
C GLY A 173 14.21 -12.74 -4.31
N TYR A 174 13.32 -11.83 -4.72
CA TYR A 174 12.11 -11.49 -3.96
C TYR A 174 10.92 -12.33 -4.39
N LYS A 175 9.98 -12.56 -3.46
CA LYS A 175 8.71 -13.25 -3.73
C LYS A 175 7.87 -12.45 -4.72
N PHE A 176 7.16 -13.14 -5.61
CA PHE A 176 6.28 -12.49 -6.59
C PHE A 176 5.19 -11.65 -5.91
N SER A 177 4.60 -12.15 -4.82
CA SER A 177 3.56 -11.48 -4.06
C SER A 177 3.98 -10.10 -3.52
N THR A 178 5.23 -9.95 -3.06
CA THR A 178 5.78 -8.66 -2.61
C THR A 178 5.78 -7.64 -3.75
N TYR A 179 6.24 -8.04 -4.93
CA TYR A 179 6.29 -7.18 -6.11
C TYR A 179 4.88 -6.85 -6.66
N ALA A 180 4.03 -7.87 -6.79
CA ALA A 180 2.69 -7.73 -7.33
C ALA A 180 1.81 -6.80 -6.48
N THR A 181 2.00 -6.81 -5.17
CA THR A 181 1.21 -5.97 -4.26
C THR A 181 1.32 -4.48 -4.60
N TRP A 182 2.49 -4.00 -5.03
CA TRP A 182 2.69 -2.61 -5.43
C TRP A 182 1.85 -2.25 -6.66
N TRP A 183 1.95 -3.06 -7.72
CA TRP A 183 1.20 -2.84 -8.96
C TRP A 183 -0.30 -2.95 -8.77
N ILE A 184 -0.77 -3.91 -7.96
CA ILE A 184 -2.18 -4.09 -7.63
C ILE A 184 -2.70 -2.87 -6.86
N ARG A 185 -1.97 -2.43 -5.82
CA ARG A 185 -2.34 -1.26 -5.02
C ARG A 185 -2.41 0.00 -5.87
N GLN A 186 -1.41 0.20 -6.72
CA GLN A 186 -1.31 1.37 -7.59
C GLN A 186 -2.46 1.41 -8.59
N ALA A 187 -2.78 0.27 -9.21
CA ALA A 187 -3.89 0.18 -10.16
C ALA A 187 -5.24 0.50 -9.48
N ILE A 188 -5.50 -0.10 -8.31
CA ILE A 188 -6.73 0.14 -7.55
C ILE A 188 -6.85 1.60 -7.11
N THR A 189 -5.78 2.16 -6.53
CA THR A 189 -5.80 3.54 -6.01
C THR A 189 -5.98 4.56 -7.14
N ARG A 190 -5.33 4.33 -8.28
CA ARG A 190 -5.50 5.14 -9.48
C ARG A 190 -6.92 5.05 -10.03
N ALA A 191 -7.48 3.85 -10.11
CA ALA A 191 -8.85 3.65 -10.60
C ALA A 191 -9.89 4.34 -9.71
N ILE A 192 -9.72 4.29 -8.39
CA ILE A 192 -10.58 5.01 -7.44
C ILE A 192 -10.48 6.52 -7.69
N ALA A 193 -9.27 7.08 -7.83
CA ALA A 193 -9.10 8.50 -8.10
C ALA A 193 -9.73 8.92 -9.44
N ASP A 194 -9.64 8.05 -10.46
CA ASP A 194 -10.06 8.36 -11.82
C ASP A 194 -11.57 8.16 -12.06
N GLN A 195 -12.21 7.19 -11.38
CA GLN A 195 -13.56 6.69 -11.72
C GLN A 195 -14.56 6.68 -10.54
N ALA A 196 -14.13 6.77 -9.27
CA ALA A 196 -15.06 6.60 -8.13
C ALA A 196 -16.03 7.76 -7.92
N ARG A 197 -15.84 8.90 -8.60
CA ARG A 197 -16.74 10.06 -8.53
C ARG A 197 -17.47 10.26 -9.84
N THR A 198 -18.74 10.66 -9.76
CA THR A 198 -19.57 11.01 -10.92
C THR A 198 -18.93 12.11 -11.77
N ILE A 199 -18.28 13.09 -11.12
CA ILE A 199 -17.49 14.12 -11.79
C ILE A 199 -16.02 13.80 -11.55
N ARG A 200 -15.29 13.60 -12.65
CA ARG A 200 -13.87 13.29 -12.62
C ARG A 200 -13.07 14.46 -12.05
N ILE A 201 -12.24 14.16 -11.06
CA ILE A 201 -11.27 15.09 -10.47
C ILE A 201 -9.87 14.60 -10.84
N PRO A 202 -8.92 15.48 -11.24
CA PRO A 202 -7.54 15.07 -11.49
C PRO A 202 -6.87 14.42 -10.27
N VAL A 203 -5.97 13.44 -10.50
CA VAL A 203 -5.34 12.64 -9.43
C VAL A 203 -4.62 13.49 -8.38
N HIS A 204 -3.84 14.50 -8.79
CA HIS A 204 -3.14 15.41 -7.86
C HIS A 204 -4.10 16.18 -6.93
N MET A 205 -5.32 16.48 -7.39
CA MET A 205 -6.34 17.12 -6.56
C MET A 205 -6.93 16.13 -5.55
N VAL A 206 -7.11 14.85 -5.93
CA VAL A 206 -7.54 13.79 -5.02
C VAL A 206 -6.49 13.53 -3.93
N GLU A 207 -5.21 13.50 -4.28
CA GLU A 207 -4.10 13.41 -3.32
C GLU A 207 -4.11 14.59 -2.35
N THR A 208 -4.32 15.81 -2.86
CA THR A 208 -4.42 17.02 -2.03
C THR A 208 -5.61 16.95 -1.07
N ILE A 209 -6.77 16.47 -1.53
CA ILE A 209 -7.96 16.25 -0.70
C ILE A 209 -7.66 15.22 0.41
N ASN A 210 -7.03 14.10 0.09
CA ASN A 210 -6.69 13.07 1.07
C ASN A 210 -5.66 13.58 2.11
N LYS A 211 -4.67 14.36 1.67
CA LYS A 211 -3.70 15.03 2.56
C LYS A 211 -4.42 16.00 3.50
N LEU A 212 -5.35 16.81 2.98
CA LEU A 212 -6.18 17.72 3.78
C LEU A 212 -6.99 16.96 4.83
N ILE A 213 -7.65 15.87 4.45
CA ILE A 213 -8.43 15.04 5.39
C ILE A 213 -7.52 14.46 6.48
N ARG A 214 -6.30 13.99 6.13
CA ARG A 214 -5.33 13.46 7.09
C ARG A 214 -4.87 14.52 8.09
N VAL A 215 -4.43 15.68 7.60
CA VAL A 215 -3.99 16.82 8.42
C VAL A 215 -5.11 17.34 9.30
N SER A 216 -6.32 17.47 8.74
CA SER A 216 -7.50 17.90 9.49
C SER A 216 -7.79 16.94 10.66
N ARG A 217 -7.75 15.61 10.43
CA ARG A 217 -7.93 14.62 11.51
C ARG A 217 -6.86 14.74 12.60
N GLN A 218 -5.59 14.92 12.23
CA GLN A 218 -4.49 15.11 13.18
C GLN A 218 -4.69 16.39 14.01
N LEU A 219 -5.12 17.50 13.37
CA LEU A 219 -5.39 18.75 14.06
C LEU A 219 -6.61 18.65 14.98
N VAL A 220 -7.67 17.93 14.60
CA VAL A 220 -8.82 17.66 15.47
C VAL A 220 -8.36 16.93 16.74
N GLN A 221 -7.49 15.93 16.61
CA GLN A 221 -6.96 15.20 17.76
C GLN A 221 -6.08 16.08 18.66
N ARG A 222 -5.27 16.97 18.07
CA ARG A 222 -4.37 17.87 18.82
C ARG A 222 -5.11 19.03 19.50
N LEU A 223 -6.11 19.61 18.84
CA LEU A 223 -6.80 20.82 19.29
C LEU A 223 -8.11 20.53 20.06
N GLY A 224 -8.67 19.33 19.93
CA GLY A 224 -9.95 18.96 20.52
C GLY A 224 -11.16 19.70 19.92
N ARG A 225 -10.98 20.37 18.78
CA ARG A 225 -12.01 21.11 18.03
C ARG A 225 -11.74 21.03 16.53
N GLU A 226 -12.73 21.42 15.73
CA GLU A 226 -12.54 21.56 14.28
C GLU A 226 -11.48 22.64 13.98
N PRO A 227 -10.47 22.33 13.14
CA PRO A 227 -9.43 23.28 12.76
C PRO A 227 -9.95 24.31 11.77
N ARG A 228 -9.45 25.55 11.88
CA ARG A 228 -9.75 26.61 10.90
C ARG A 228 -8.97 26.40 9.60
N ALA A 229 -9.48 26.93 8.49
CA ALA A 229 -8.81 26.87 7.20
C ALA A 229 -7.38 27.43 7.27
N ASP A 230 -7.17 28.51 8.04
CA ASP A 230 -5.83 29.09 8.27
C ASP A 230 -4.87 28.15 9.00
N GLU A 231 -5.38 27.33 9.93
CA GLU A 231 -4.57 26.38 10.71
C GLU A 231 -4.15 25.19 9.84
N ILE A 232 -5.09 24.69 9.02
CA ILE A 232 -4.80 23.64 8.02
C ILE A 232 -3.82 24.16 6.97
N ALA A 233 -4.01 25.39 6.49
CA ALA A 233 -3.18 26.02 5.48
C ALA A 233 -1.72 26.16 5.93
N ARG A 234 -1.49 26.51 7.20
CA ARG A 234 -0.14 26.56 7.78
C ARG A 234 0.54 25.20 7.83
N GLU A 235 -0.17 24.15 8.24
CA GLU A 235 0.40 22.80 8.31
C GLU A 235 0.62 22.18 6.92
N MET A 236 -0.23 22.53 5.96
CA MET A 236 -0.13 22.06 4.56
C MET A 236 0.79 22.91 3.68
N GLU A 237 1.31 24.03 4.20
CA GLU A 237 2.13 25.02 3.45
C GLU A 237 1.44 25.58 2.19
N ILE A 238 0.12 25.75 2.23
CA ILE A 238 -0.69 26.30 1.13
C ILE A 238 -1.48 27.53 1.61
N THR A 239 -2.14 28.23 0.69
CA THR A 239 -2.97 29.39 1.06
C THR A 239 -4.30 28.95 1.66
N ALA A 240 -4.83 29.74 2.61
CA ALA A 240 -6.15 29.49 3.21
C ALA A 240 -7.28 29.48 2.16
N GLN A 241 -7.19 30.35 1.16
CA GLN A 241 -8.09 30.34 0.01
C GLN A 241 -8.08 28.99 -0.72
N LYS A 242 -6.90 28.38 -0.90
CA LYS A 242 -6.80 27.09 -1.57
C LYS A 242 -7.44 25.97 -0.76
N VAL A 243 -7.28 25.99 0.56
CA VAL A 243 -7.96 25.05 1.48
C VAL A 243 -9.48 25.19 1.35
N GLU A 244 -10.00 26.41 1.34
CA GLU A 244 -11.44 26.66 1.18
C GLU A 244 -11.99 26.19 -0.18
N GLU A 245 -11.24 26.40 -1.27
CA GLU A 245 -11.59 25.88 -2.58
C GLU A 245 -11.70 24.35 -2.56
N ILE A 246 -10.72 23.68 -1.94
CA ILE A 246 -10.70 22.21 -1.86
C ILE A 246 -11.86 21.70 -0.99
N GLN A 247 -12.17 22.37 0.11
CA GLN A 247 -13.31 22.02 0.97
C GLN A 247 -14.66 22.14 0.25
N LYS A 248 -14.80 23.05 -0.73
CA LYS A 248 -16.02 23.16 -1.55
C LYS A 248 -16.19 22.05 -2.58
N ILE A 249 -15.07 21.41 -2.96
CA ILE A 249 -15.04 20.31 -3.96
C ILE A 249 -15.25 18.95 -3.28
N ALA A 250 -14.85 18.81 -2.02
CA ALA A 250 -14.85 17.57 -1.25
C ALA A 250 -16.26 17.01 -1.03
#